data_AF-A0A842NFU4-F1
#
_entry.id   AF-A0A842NFU4-F1
#
_cell.length_a   1.000
_cell.length_b   1.000
_cell.length_c   1.000
_cell.angle_alpha   90.00
_cell.angle_beta   90.00
_cell.angle_gamma   90.00
#
_symmetry.space_group_name_H-M   'P 1'
#
loop_
_entity.id
_entity.type
_entity.pdbx_description
1 polymer ?
#
loop_
_entity_poly.entity_id
_entity_poly.type
_entity_poly.pdbx_seq_one_letter_code
_entity_poly.pdbx_strand_id
1 'polypeptide(L)' 'MLEEKCAYCGDMTDMPFECNYCKDPFCSEHRLPEDHRCVKLTQLRAKRFGEKRKIIRDGGTGKKSRFRRMLGRFG' A
#
# COMPACT_ATOMS: atom_id res chain seq x y z
N MET A 1 -0.64 9.67 -36.44
CA MET A 1 0.15 8.81 -35.54
C MET A 1 0.40 9.66 -34.31
N LEU A 2 -0.13 9.25 -33.16
CA LEU A 2 0.08 9.98 -31.90
C LEU A 2 1.37 9.43 -31.30
N GLU A 3 2.49 9.89 -31.83
CA GLU A 3 3.80 9.62 -31.25
C GLU A 3 3.96 10.56 -30.05
N GLU A 4 4.04 9.99 -28.84
CA GLU A 4 4.26 10.76 -27.63
C GLU A 4 5.61 10.43 -27.01
N LYS A 5 6.17 11.42 -26.31
CA LYS A 5 7.48 11.32 -25.69
C LYS A 5 7.35 10.76 -24.28
N CYS A 6 8.09 9.71 -23.97
CA CYS A 6 8.17 9.18 -22.62
C CYS A 6 8.74 10.23 -21.66
N ALA A 7 8.01 10.56 -20.59
CA ALA A 7 8.43 11.57 -19.62
C ALA A 7 9.68 11.17 -18.79
N TYR A 8 10.07 9.88 -18.83
CA TYR A 8 11.22 9.37 -18.08
C TYR A 8 12.50 9.27 -18.92
N CYS A 9 12.47 8.50 -20.02
CA CYS A 9 13.65 8.31 -20.89
C CYS A 9 13.70 9.28 -22.08
N GLY A 10 12.58 9.89 -22.45
CA GLY A 10 12.50 10.77 -23.60
C GLY A 10 12.34 10.07 -24.96
N ASP A 11 12.14 8.75 -24.97
CA ASP A 11 11.90 8.00 -26.20
C ASP A 11 10.52 8.28 -26.79
N MET A 12 10.43 8.29 -28.11
CA MET A 12 9.17 8.40 -28.84
C MET A 12 8.50 7.03 -28.86
N THR A 13 7.24 6.96 -28.44
CA THR A 13 6.44 5.73 -28.45
C THR A 13 5.18 5.94 -29.28
N ASP A 14 4.87 4.96 -30.12
CA ASP A 14 3.63 4.93 -30.92
C ASP A 14 2.40 4.61 -30.05
N MET A 15 2.65 4.02 -28.87
CA MET A 15 1.63 3.72 -27.87
C MET A 15 2.07 4.23 -26.49
N PRO A 16 1.64 5.43 -26.07
CA PRO A 16 1.90 5.92 -24.73
C PRO A 16 1.02 5.23 -23.67
N PHE A 17 1.63 4.92 -22.53
CA PHE A 17 0.94 4.41 -21.34
C PHE A 17 0.83 5.53 -20.30
N GLU A 18 -0.39 5.86 -19.88
CA GLU A 18 -0.62 6.82 -18.80
C GLU A 18 -0.47 6.14 -17.43
N CYS A 19 0.34 6.72 -16.54
CA CYS A 19 0.44 6.23 -15.17
C CYS A 19 -0.77 6.69 -14.33
N ASN A 20 -1.48 5.75 -13.70
CA ASN A 20 -2.62 6.04 -12.79
C ASN A 20 -2.28 6.95 -11.59
N TYR A 21 -1.00 7.09 -11.24
CA TYR A 21 -0.57 7.92 -10.12
C TYR A 21 -0.19 9.32 -10.61
N CYS A 22 0.84 9.44 -11.44
CA CYS A 22 1.37 10.74 -11.89
C CYS A 22 0.58 11.37 -13.05
N LYS A 23 -0.09 10.55 -13.87
CA LYS A 23 -0.81 10.92 -15.11
C LYS A 23 0.09 11.40 -16.26
N ASP A 24 1.34 10.99 -16.23
CA ASP A 24 2.29 11.27 -17.32
C ASP A 24 2.35 10.09 -18.31
N PRO A 25 2.66 10.35 -19.60
CA PRO A 25 2.83 9.34 -20.62
C PRO A 25 4.23 8.68 -20.57
N PHE A 26 4.25 7.35 -20.69
CA PHE A 26 5.47 6.54 -20.69
C PHE A 26 5.50 5.51 -21.83
N CYS A 27 6.70 5.06 -22.22
CA CYS A 27 6.89 3.95 -23.15
C CYS A 27 6.62 2.59 -22.48
N SER A 28 6.61 1.51 -23.27
CA SER A 28 6.36 0.14 -22.79
C SER A 28 7.28 -0.27 -21.64
N GLU A 29 8.53 0.16 -21.68
CA GLU A 29 9.56 -0.15 -20.68
C GLU A 29 9.36 0.62 -19.36
N HIS A 30 8.75 1.81 -19.42
CA HIS A 30 8.59 2.70 -18.25
C HIS A 30 7.14 2.81 -17.78
N ARG A 31 6.25 1.93 -18.25
CA ARG A 31 4.82 1.94 -17.91
C ARG A 31 4.55 1.67 -16.43
N LEU A 32 5.40 0.88 -15.75
CA LEU A 32 5.19 0.56 -14.34
C LEU A 32 5.71 1.71 -13.46
N PRO A 33 5.01 2.01 -12.36
CA PRO A 33 5.45 3.03 -11.39
C PRO A 33 6.86 2.83 -10.82
N GLU A 34 7.35 1.58 -10.81
CA GLU A 34 8.68 1.24 -10.29
C GLU A 34 9.79 1.58 -11.30
N ASP A 35 9.50 1.45 -12.59
CA ASP A 35 10.46 1.69 -13.68
C ASP A 35 10.74 3.19 -13.88
N HIS A 36 9.72 4.05 -13.76
CA HIS A 36 9.89 5.51 -13.87
C HIS A 36 10.03 6.22 -12.51
N ARG A 37 10.21 5.48 -11.41
CA ARG A 37 10.35 6.02 -10.04
C ARG A 37 9.24 7.03 -9.68
N CYS A 38 7.98 6.60 -9.82
CA CYS A 38 6.83 7.48 -9.64
C CYS A 38 6.84 8.24 -8.29
N VAL A 39 6.92 9.57 -8.35
CA VAL A 39 7.00 10.45 -7.17
C VAL A 39 5.78 10.28 -6.26
N LYS A 40 4.58 10.21 -6.83
CA LYS A 40 3.33 10.05 -6.07
C LYS A 40 3.24 8.69 -5.38
N LEU A 41 3.76 7.62 -5.99
CA LEU A 41 3.81 6.30 -5.34
C LEU A 41 4.68 6.34 -4.09
N THR A 42 5.84 6.98 -4.17
CA THR A 42 6.77 7.16 -3.05
C THR A 42 6.11 7.94 -1.91
N GLN A 43 5.40 9.03 -2.22
CA GLN A 43 4.65 9.79 -1.22
C GLN A 43 3.54 8.97 -0.56
N LEU A 44 2.79 8.15 -1.32
CA LEU A 44 1.74 7.28 -0.77
C LEU A 44 2.33 6.19 0.15
N ARG A 45 3.46 5.58 -0.25
CA ARG A 45 4.18 4.61 0.60
C ARG A 45 4.67 5.28 1.89
N ALA A 46 5.24 6.48 1.81
CA ALA A 46 5.72 7.23 2.96
C ALA A 46 4.58 7.61 3.93
N LYS A 47 3.43 8.07 3.43
CA LYS A 47 2.25 8.38 4.25
C LYS A 47 1.72 7.14 4.99
N ARG A 48 1.68 5.98 4.32
CA ARG A 48 1.26 4.72 4.93
C ARG A 48 2.18 4.22 6.04
N PHE A 49 3.46 4.59 6.04
CA PHE A 49 4.37 4.24 7.13
C PHE A 49 4.06 4.99 8.44
N GLY A 50 3.46 6.19 8.35
CA GLY A 50 3.03 6.96 9.52
C GLY A 50 1.69 6.50 10.10
N GLU A 51 0.77 6.01 9.26
CA GLU A 51 -0.46 5.38 9.73
C GLU A 51 -0.19 3.95 10.18
N LYS A 52 -0.01 3.77 11.49
CA LYS A 52 -0.07 2.46 12.14
C LYS A 52 -1.39 1.79 11.71
N ARG A 53 -1.34 0.91 10.69
CA ARG A 53 -2.42 -0.05 10.43
C ARG A 53 -2.64 -0.77 11.77
N LYS A 54 -3.75 -0.49 12.44
CA LYS A 54 -4.17 -1.24 13.62
C LYS A 54 -4.39 -2.67 13.13
N ILE A 55 -3.38 -3.51 13.32
CA ILE A 55 -3.55 -4.95 13.19
C ILE A 55 -4.40 -5.31 14.41
N ILE A 56 -5.73 -5.26 14.25
CA ILE A 56 -6.66 -5.74 15.25
C ILE A 56 -6.47 -7.26 15.24
N ARG A 57 -5.59 -7.75 16.12
CA ARG A 57 -5.50 -9.17 16.44
C ARG A 57 -6.68 -9.45 17.35
N ASP A 58 -7.80 -9.89 16.76
CA ASP A 58 -8.86 -10.56 17.50
C ASP A 58 -8.36 -11.94 17.96
N GLY A 59 -7.35 -11.92 18.84
CA GLY A 59 -6.82 -13.08 19.52
C GLY A 59 -7.70 -13.40 20.71
N GLY A 60 -8.85 -14.02 20.45
CA GLY A 60 -9.69 -14.61 21.49
C GLY A 60 -8.91 -15.70 22.22
N THR A 61 -8.27 -15.33 23.34
CA THR A 61 -7.56 -16.26 24.22
C THR A 61 -8.54 -17.27 24.78
N GLY A 62 -8.31 -18.54 24.43
CA GLY A 62 -9.09 -19.65 24.94
C GLY A 62 -9.08 -19.73 26.46
N LYS A 63 -10.24 -20.11 27.00
CA LYS A 63 -10.39 -21.26 27.88
C LYS A 63 -9.51 -21.30 29.15
N LYS A 64 -10.21 -21.16 30.28
CA LYS A 64 -10.16 -21.98 31.52
C LYS A 64 -9.60 -21.29 32.76
N SER A 65 -10.54 -21.10 33.69
CA SER A 65 -10.47 -21.45 35.11
C SER A 65 -9.19 -21.06 35.85
N ARG A 66 -9.30 -20.08 36.76
CA ARG A 66 -8.76 -20.14 38.13
C ARG A 66 -8.96 -18.80 38.87
N PHE A 67 -9.61 -18.87 40.05
CA PHE A 67 -9.72 -17.81 41.09
C PHE A 67 -10.53 -16.56 40.69
N ARG A 68 -11.80 -16.39 41.08
CA ARG A 68 -12.21 -15.94 42.43
C ARG A 68 -13.68 -16.29 42.68
N ARG A 69 -13.95 -17.56 42.96
CA ARG A 69 -15.19 -17.97 43.66
C ARG A 69 -14.85 -18.13 45.15
N MET A 70 -14.41 -17.02 45.76
CA MET A 70 -14.10 -16.89 47.19
C MET A 70 -15.28 -16.18 47.87
N LEU A 71 -16.49 -16.67 47.62
CA LEU A 71 -17.73 -16.17 48.22
C LEU A 71 -18.78 -17.30 48.17
N GLY A 72 -18.65 -18.24 49.09
CA GLY A 72 -19.55 -19.41 49.16
C GLY A 72 -19.23 -20.39 50.27
N ARG A 73 -18.62 -19.93 51.38
CA ARG A 73 -18.31 -20.77 52.53
C ARG A 73 -18.42 -19.97 53.84
N PHE A 74 -19.64 -19.57 54.16
CA PHE A 74 -20.08 -19.28 55.53
C PHE A 74 -21.50 -19.81 55.64
N GLY A 75 -21.61 -21.02 56.20
CA GLY A 75 -22.74 -21.37 57.03
C GLY A 75 -22.57 -20.76 58.41
#